data_AF-A0A318CLM0-F1
#
_entry.id   AF-A0A318CLM0-F1
#
_cell.length_a   1.000
_cell.length_b   1.000
_cell.length_c   1.000
_cell.angle_alpha   90.00
_cell.angle_beta   90.00
_cell.angle_gamma   90.00
#
_symmetry.space_group_name_H-M   'P 1'
#
loop_
_entity.id
_entity.type
_entity.pdbx_description
1 polymer ?
#
loop_
_entity_poly.entity_id
_entity_poly.type
_entity_poly.pdbx_seq_one_letter_code
_entity_poly.pdbx_strand_id
1 'polypeptide(L)'
;MEFQTVSLPELLHNHTIVASKLLKAGPILGRFNDYLDHGVYPFFLEGIDDYLPKLLNVLEKVLYEDIPAAIAIKTANVPVLKRMLWLVATSQPFTPNIERMSRNLKISKKYVYTYLDSLKRAELLSGFFSSETGYRFVRKPSKILWKTRTC
;
A
#
# COMPACT_ATOMS: atom_id res chain seq x y z
N MET A 1 5.20 19.07 -22.50
CA MET A 1 4.84 20.16 -21.55
C MET A 1 5.96 20.24 -20.56
N GLU A 2 6.75 21.29 -20.63
CA GLU A 2 7.79 21.56 -19.64
C GLU A 2 7.18 22.45 -18.57
N PHE A 3 7.18 21.98 -17.32
CA PHE A 3 6.76 22.76 -16.19
C PHE A 3 7.99 23.43 -15.58
N GLN A 4 7.86 24.70 -15.18
CA GLN A 4 8.93 25.36 -14.45
C GLN A 4 9.13 24.66 -13.10
N THR A 5 10.39 24.52 -12.70
CA THR A 5 10.75 24.02 -11.38
C THR A 5 10.23 24.99 -10.32
N VAL A 6 9.49 24.47 -9.36
CA VAL A 6 8.93 25.25 -8.24
C VAL A 6 9.75 24.93 -7.00
N SER A 7 10.20 25.97 -6.29
CA SER A 7 10.93 25.80 -5.04
C SER A 7 10.00 25.32 -3.91
N LEU A 8 10.51 24.56 -2.94
CA LEU A 8 9.71 24.10 -1.80
C LEU A 8 9.04 25.26 -1.02
N PRO A 9 9.73 26.38 -0.71
CA PRO A 9 9.10 27.52 -0.04
C PRO A 9 7.94 28.13 -0.83
N GLU A 10 8.08 28.21 -2.15
CA GLU A 10 7.04 28.72 -3.05
C GLU A 10 5.83 27.78 -3.08
N LEU A 11 6.07 26.46 -3.09
CA LEU A 11 5.01 25.48 -3.01
C LEU A 11 4.23 25.59 -1.69
N LEU A 12 4.91 25.82 -0.56
CA LEU A 12 4.24 25.93 0.74
C LEU A 12 3.38 27.20 0.87
N HIS A 13 3.86 28.35 0.38
CA HIS A 13 3.18 29.63 0.57
C HIS A 13 2.24 30.00 -0.58
N ASN A 14 2.54 29.57 -1.81
CA ASN A 14 1.85 30.01 -3.03
C ASN A 14 1.25 28.85 -3.85
N HIS A 15 0.97 27.69 -3.24
CA HIS A 15 0.40 26.51 -3.93
C HIS A 15 -0.86 26.83 -4.76
N THR A 16 -1.74 27.73 -4.30
CA THR A 16 -2.97 28.11 -5.01
C THR A 16 -2.68 28.78 -6.35
N ILE A 17 -1.67 29.66 -6.38
CA ILE A 17 -1.23 30.37 -7.59
C ILE A 17 -0.56 29.38 -8.55
N VAL A 18 0.31 28.51 -8.02
CA VAL A 18 0.98 27.46 -8.80
C VAL A 18 -0.04 26.50 -9.42
N ALA A 19 -1.01 26.00 -8.64
CA ALA A 19 -2.07 25.13 -9.13
C ALA A 19 -2.92 25.81 -10.21
N SER A 20 -3.27 27.08 -10.02
CA SER A 20 -4.02 27.87 -11.01
C SER A 20 -3.26 28.03 -12.33
N LYS A 21 -1.94 28.21 -12.28
CA LYS A 21 -1.08 28.24 -13.48
C LYS A 21 -1.03 26.88 -14.17
N LEU A 22 -0.89 25.79 -13.40
CA LEU A 22 -0.85 24.43 -13.93
C LEU A 22 -2.18 24.04 -14.60
N LEU A 23 -3.31 24.37 -13.99
CA LEU A 23 -4.64 24.05 -14.54
C LEU A 23 -4.91 24.76 -15.87
N LYS A 24 -4.33 25.94 -16.08
CA LYS A 24 -4.39 26.64 -17.38
C LYS A 24 -3.56 25.97 -18.48
N ALA A 25 -2.55 25.18 -18.12
CA ALA A 25 -1.64 24.55 -19.08
C ALA A 25 -2.21 23.27 -19.73
N GLY A 26 -3.28 22.69 -19.19
CA GLY A 26 -3.97 21.55 -19.79
C GLY A 26 -4.82 20.73 -18.81
N PRO A 27 -5.51 19.69 -19.30
CA PRO A 27 -6.39 18.86 -18.49
C PRO A 27 -5.58 17.92 -17.57
N ILE A 28 -5.18 18.42 -16.40
CA ILE A 28 -4.45 17.66 -15.37
C ILE A 28 -5.24 16.42 -14.93
N LEU A 29 -6.56 16.55 -14.80
CA LEU A 29 -7.43 15.45 -14.39
C LEU A 29 -7.37 14.25 -15.35
N GLY A 30 -7.15 14.48 -16.65
CA GLY A 30 -6.98 13.39 -17.61
C GLY A 30 -5.71 12.57 -17.35
N ARG A 31 -4.64 13.23 -16.87
CA ARG A 31 -3.35 12.60 -16.52
C ARG A 31 -3.32 12.03 -15.11
N PHE A 32 -4.33 12.31 -14.30
CA PHE A 32 -4.42 11.77 -12.97
C PHE A 32 -4.59 10.25 -12.99
N ASN A 33 -5.21 9.70 -14.04
CA ASN A 33 -5.27 8.25 -14.24
C ASN A 33 -3.88 7.65 -14.43
N ASP A 34 -3.02 8.27 -15.26
CA ASP A 34 -1.64 7.83 -15.45
C ASP A 34 -0.85 7.90 -14.14
N TYR A 35 -1.09 8.95 -13.34
CA TYR A 35 -0.49 9.06 -12.01
C TYR A 35 -0.89 7.91 -11.07
N LEU A 36 -2.18 7.54 -11.06
CA LEU A 36 -2.68 6.44 -10.24
C LEU A 36 -2.21 5.06 -10.72
N ASP A 37 -1.99 4.91 -12.02
CA ASP A 37 -1.58 3.66 -12.63
C ASP A 37 -0.06 3.42 -12.49
N HIS A 38 0.76 4.42 -12.87
CA HIS A 38 2.21 4.29 -12.90
C HIS A 38 2.98 5.55 -12.45
N GLY A 39 2.34 6.56 -11.84
CA GLY A 39 3.03 7.78 -11.38
C GLY A 39 3.32 7.89 -9.89
N VAL A 40 2.81 6.95 -9.07
CA VAL A 40 2.90 7.03 -7.60
C VAL A 40 4.35 6.87 -7.09
N TYR A 41 5.14 6.03 -7.75
CA TYR A 41 6.52 5.70 -7.35
C TYR A 41 7.48 6.09 -8.47
N PRO A 42 8.72 6.51 -8.16
CA PRO A 42 9.65 7.04 -9.16
C PRO A 42 10.21 5.98 -10.13
N PHE A 43 9.59 4.82 -10.28
CA PHE A 43 9.98 3.79 -11.24
C PHE A 43 9.63 4.16 -12.69
N PHE A 44 8.66 5.04 -12.89
CA PHE A 44 8.28 5.52 -14.23
C PHE A 44 9.40 6.28 -14.95
N LEU A 45 10.39 6.79 -14.21
CA LEU A 45 11.54 7.50 -14.78
C LEU A 45 12.41 6.58 -15.66
N GLU A 46 12.37 5.27 -15.40
CA GLU A 46 13.14 4.28 -16.12
C GLU A 46 12.33 3.61 -17.25
N GLY A 47 11.01 3.81 -17.27
CA GLY A 47 10.10 3.25 -18.26
C GLY A 47 8.75 2.86 -17.65
N ILE A 48 7.67 3.05 -18.39
CA ILE A 48 6.32 2.64 -17.95
C ILE A 48 6.21 1.11 -17.93
N ASP A 49 6.82 0.44 -18.90
CA ASP A 49 6.81 -1.03 -19.01
C ASP A 49 7.53 -1.71 -17.82
N ASP A 50 8.51 -1.03 -17.22
CA ASP A 50 9.27 -1.52 -16.06
C ASP A 50 8.62 -1.20 -14.71
N TYR A 51 7.56 -0.39 -14.69
CA TYR A 51 6.94 0.07 -13.46
C TYR A 51 6.40 -1.09 -12.61
N LEU A 52 5.53 -1.92 -13.20
CA LEU A 52 4.93 -3.07 -12.51
C LEU A 52 5.96 -4.14 -12.12
N PRO A 53 6.90 -4.56 -13.00
CA PRO A 53 7.96 -5.50 -12.63
C PRO A 53 8.78 -5.01 -11.44
N LYS A 54 9.19 -3.73 -11.41
CA LYS A 54 9.98 -3.19 -10.29
C LYS A 54 9.20 -3.09 -9.00
N LEU A 55 7.96 -2.64 -9.06
CA LEU A 55 7.08 -2.61 -7.90
C LEU A 55 6.89 -4.01 -7.31
N LEU A 56 6.68 -5.02 -8.15
CA LEU A 56 6.58 -6.41 -7.73
C LEU A 56 7.88 -6.91 -7.11
N ASN A 57 9.05 -6.59 -7.69
CA ASN A 57 10.35 -6.98 -7.14
C ASN A 57 10.57 -6.38 -5.74
N VAL A 58 10.23 -5.11 -5.54
CA VAL A 58 10.31 -4.47 -4.22
C VAL A 58 9.38 -5.15 -3.23
N LEU A 59 8.13 -5.44 -3.64
CA LEU A 59 7.17 -6.14 -2.79
C LEU A 59 7.65 -7.55 -2.42
N GLU A 60 8.23 -8.29 -3.36
CA GLU A 60 8.83 -9.59 -3.08
C GLU A 60 9.99 -9.47 -2.11
N LYS A 61 10.89 -8.50 -2.30
CA LYS A 61 12.01 -8.27 -1.38
C LYS A 61 11.52 -8.00 0.05
N VAL A 62 10.51 -7.15 0.22
CA VAL A 62 9.92 -6.87 1.54
C VAL A 62 9.33 -8.14 2.18
N LEU A 63 8.63 -8.96 1.39
CA LEU A 63 8.01 -10.19 1.89
C LEU A 63 9.03 -11.30 2.22
N TYR A 64 10.11 -11.43 1.45
CA TYR A 64 11.07 -12.53 1.56
C TYR A 64 12.31 -12.19 2.40
N GLU A 65 12.67 -10.92 2.53
CA GLU A 65 13.85 -10.48 3.26
C GLU A 65 13.47 -9.66 4.49
N ASP A 66 12.80 -8.53 4.31
CA ASP A 66 12.58 -7.55 5.38
C ASP A 66 11.67 -8.09 6.50
N ILE A 67 10.50 -8.64 6.15
CA ILE A 67 9.58 -9.19 7.15
C ILE A 67 10.20 -10.40 7.87
N PRO A 68 10.78 -11.41 7.16
CA PRO A 68 11.45 -12.52 7.83
C PRO A 68 12.56 -12.11 8.79
N ALA A 69 13.36 -11.11 8.42
CA ALA A 69 14.39 -10.55 9.29
C ALA A 69 13.79 -9.87 10.53
N ALA A 70 12.68 -9.14 10.40
CA ALA A 70 12.06 -8.41 11.49
C ALA A 70 11.35 -9.28 12.55
N ILE A 71 10.78 -10.42 12.15
CA ILE A 71 10.01 -11.32 13.06
C ILE A 71 10.66 -12.70 13.24
N ALA A 72 11.88 -12.91 12.72
CA ALA A 72 12.65 -14.15 12.81
C ALA A 72 11.86 -15.41 12.39
N ILE A 73 11.06 -15.30 11.31
CA ILE A 73 10.31 -16.44 10.78
C ILE A 73 11.14 -17.24 9.79
N LYS A 74 10.85 -18.55 9.70
CA LYS A 74 11.40 -19.40 8.64
C LYS A 74 10.86 -18.95 7.27
N THR A 75 11.73 -18.98 6.26
CA THR A 75 11.40 -18.67 4.86
C THR A 75 10.24 -19.50 4.31
N ALA A 76 10.02 -20.70 4.84
CA ALA A 76 8.89 -21.58 4.52
C ALA A 76 7.50 -20.94 4.77
N ASN A 77 7.40 -19.91 5.59
CA ASN A 77 6.13 -19.24 5.90
C ASN A 77 5.84 -18.03 5.01
N VAL A 78 6.80 -17.55 4.23
CA VAL A 78 6.62 -16.39 3.32
C VAL A 78 5.53 -16.62 2.27
N PRO A 79 5.36 -17.82 1.67
CA PRO A 79 4.24 -18.07 0.76
C PRO A 79 2.86 -17.86 1.41
N VAL A 80 2.73 -18.11 2.71
CA VAL A 80 1.48 -17.85 3.46
C VAL A 80 1.26 -16.35 3.59
N LEU A 81 2.32 -15.59 3.88
CA LEU A 81 2.29 -14.12 3.95
C LEU A 81 1.88 -13.50 2.61
N LYS A 82 2.43 -14.00 1.49
CA LYS A 82 2.06 -13.56 0.13
C LYS A 82 0.58 -13.84 -0.19
N ARG A 83 0.09 -15.05 0.14
CA ARG A 83 -1.33 -15.41 -0.02
C ARG A 83 -2.25 -14.53 0.84
N MET A 84 -1.79 -14.19 2.03
CA MET A 84 -2.53 -13.34 2.95
C MET A 84 -2.64 -11.91 2.44
N LEU A 85 -1.54 -11.34 1.91
CA LEU A 85 -1.57 -10.04 1.24
C LEU A 85 -2.52 -10.04 0.04
N TRP A 86 -2.45 -11.08 -0.80
CA TRP A 86 -3.36 -11.25 -1.94
C TRP A 86 -4.84 -11.33 -1.54
N LEU A 87 -5.14 -12.07 -0.48
CA LEU A 87 -6.50 -12.17 0.06
C LEU A 87 -7.03 -10.80 0.50
N VAL A 88 -6.22 -10.01 1.20
CA VAL A 88 -6.61 -8.67 1.66
C VAL A 88 -6.80 -7.72 0.46
N ALA A 89 -5.90 -7.77 -0.53
CA ALA A 89 -5.94 -6.89 -1.69
C ALA A 89 -7.17 -7.13 -2.60
N THR A 90 -7.63 -8.38 -2.73
CA THR A 90 -8.70 -8.75 -3.67
C THR A 90 -10.11 -8.59 -3.09
N SER A 91 -10.26 -8.56 -1.78
CA SER A 91 -11.56 -8.69 -1.12
C SER A 91 -12.13 -7.37 -0.59
N GLN A 92 -12.16 -6.30 -1.40
CA GLN A 92 -12.71 -5.01 -0.97
C GLN A 92 -14.25 -4.93 -1.07
N PRO A 93 -14.93 -4.34 -0.05
CA PRO A 93 -14.42 -3.90 1.25
C PRO A 93 -14.09 -5.10 2.15
N PHE A 94 -12.83 -5.20 2.60
CA PHE A 94 -12.40 -6.34 3.40
C PHE A 94 -12.85 -6.14 4.84
N THR A 95 -13.29 -7.21 5.49
CA THR A 95 -13.44 -7.24 6.95
C THR A 95 -12.73 -8.51 7.41
N PRO A 96 -11.63 -8.40 8.17
CA PRO A 96 -10.80 -9.55 8.48
C PRO A 96 -11.57 -10.52 9.37
N ASN A 97 -11.97 -11.66 8.81
CA ASN A 97 -12.48 -12.78 9.58
C ASN A 97 -11.31 -13.71 9.94
N ILE A 98 -10.73 -13.50 11.11
CA ILE A 98 -9.55 -14.24 11.59
C ILE A 98 -9.78 -15.75 11.61
N GLU A 99 -11.01 -16.20 11.89
CA GLU A 99 -11.35 -17.63 11.91
C GLU A 99 -11.38 -18.24 10.52
N ARG A 100 -11.92 -17.52 9.54
CA ARG A 100 -11.91 -17.94 8.13
C ARG A 100 -10.50 -17.91 7.58
N MET A 101 -9.71 -16.88 7.90
CA MET A 101 -8.31 -16.78 7.48
C MET A 101 -7.45 -17.91 8.05
N SER A 102 -7.58 -18.21 9.35
CA SER A 102 -6.88 -19.32 10.01
C SER A 102 -7.18 -20.66 9.34
N ARG A 103 -8.45 -20.93 9.00
CA ARG A 103 -8.87 -22.14 8.27
C ARG A 103 -8.33 -22.19 6.84
N ASN A 104 -8.47 -21.11 6.08
CA ASN A 104 -8.06 -21.05 4.67
C ASN A 104 -6.53 -21.12 4.51
N LEU A 105 -5.80 -20.44 5.38
CA LEU A 105 -4.33 -20.37 5.34
C LEU A 105 -3.67 -21.52 6.13
N LYS A 106 -4.45 -22.35 6.83
CA LYS A 106 -3.97 -23.46 7.67
C LYS A 106 -2.92 -23.04 8.71
N ILE A 107 -3.10 -21.86 9.31
CA ILE A 107 -2.23 -21.31 10.35
C ILE A 107 -3.01 -20.98 11.62
N SER A 108 -2.35 -20.96 12.77
CA SER A 108 -3.01 -20.61 14.03
C SER A 108 -3.46 -19.14 14.03
N LYS A 109 -4.52 -18.83 14.78
CA LYS A 109 -5.02 -17.44 14.92
C LYS A 109 -3.90 -16.49 15.36
N LYS A 110 -2.97 -16.94 16.23
CA LYS A 110 -1.80 -16.18 16.66
C LYS A 110 -0.93 -15.73 15.48
N TYR A 111 -0.59 -16.65 14.57
CA TYR A 111 0.20 -16.33 13.38
C TYR A 111 -0.55 -15.43 12.40
N VAL A 112 -1.88 -15.56 12.27
CA VAL A 112 -2.68 -14.61 11.47
C VAL A 112 -2.51 -13.19 12.02
N TYR A 113 -2.62 -12.99 13.33
CA TYR A 113 -2.39 -11.67 13.92
C TYR A 113 -0.98 -11.15 13.69
N THR A 114 0.04 -11.98 13.91
CA THR A 114 1.44 -11.59 13.69
C THR A 114 1.69 -11.18 12.24
N TYR A 115 1.14 -11.91 11.26
CA TYR A 115 1.33 -11.59 9.85
C TYR A 115 0.56 -10.34 9.41
N LEU A 116 -0.66 -10.12 9.92
CA LEU A 116 -1.38 -8.86 9.68
C LEU A 116 -0.59 -7.66 10.22
N ASP A 117 -0.07 -7.79 11.44
CA ASP A 117 0.72 -6.72 12.07
C ASP A 117 2.03 -6.46 11.31
N SER A 118 2.70 -7.52 10.85
CA SER A 118 3.94 -7.40 10.07
C SER A 118 3.70 -6.72 8.72
N LEU A 119 2.62 -7.10 7.99
CA LEU A 119 2.25 -6.46 6.73
C LEU A 119 1.86 -4.99 6.92
N LYS A 120 1.23 -4.64 8.05
CA LYS A 120 0.94 -3.24 8.41
C LYS A 120 2.23 -2.47 8.69
N ARG A 121 3.15 -3.04 9.47
CA ARG A 121 4.44 -2.40 9.82
C ARG A 121 5.34 -2.22 8.61
N ALA A 122 5.23 -3.10 7.61
CA ALA A 122 5.90 -2.97 6.32
C ALA A 122 5.19 -2.00 5.35
N GLU A 123 4.15 -1.30 5.80
CA GLU A 123 3.33 -0.35 5.02
C GLU A 123 2.66 -0.95 3.76
N LEU A 124 2.65 -2.27 3.62
CA LEU A 124 1.96 -2.99 2.54
C LEU A 124 0.43 -2.98 2.72
N LEU A 125 -0.05 -2.66 3.93
CA LEU A 125 -1.45 -2.48 4.26
C LEU A 125 -1.67 -1.08 4.87
N SER A 126 -2.47 -0.25 4.19
CA SER A 126 -2.90 1.06 4.69
C SER A 126 -4.36 1.03 5.17
N GLY A 127 -4.71 1.87 6.13
CA GLY A 127 -6.11 2.07 6.56
C GLY A 127 -6.67 1.03 7.53
N PHE A 128 -5.82 0.22 8.16
CA PHE A 128 -6.32 -0.96 8.86
C PHE A 128 -6.89 -0.64 10.25
N PHE A 129 -6.26 0.15 11.13
CA PHE A 129 -6.71 0.19 12.53
C PHE A 129 -6.41 1.48 13.29
N SER A 130 -7.39 1.89 14.09
CA SER A 130 -7.25 2.89 15.16
C SER A 130 -6.05 2.58 16.06
N SER A 131 -5.44 3.64 16.57
CA SER A 131 -4.13 3.79 17.21
C SER A 131 -3.92 3.07 18.57
N GLU A 132 -4.33 1.82 18.72
CA GLU A 132 -4.09 1.07 19.96
C GLU A 132 -3.07 -0.07 19.70
N THR A 133 -2.50 -0.69 20.73
CA THR A 133 -1.48 -1.78 20.66
C THR A 133 -1.93 -3.15 21.23
N GLY A 134 -1.69 -4.27 20.51
CA GLY A 134 -1.75 -5.70 20.94
C GLY A 134 -3.08 -6.40 21.37
N TYR A 135 -3.42 -7.62 20.91
CA TYR A 135 -4.54 -8.54 21.31
C TYR A 135 -6.01 -8.04 21.46
N ARG A 136 -6.29 -6.78 21.81
CA ARG A 136 -7.63 -6.16 21.92
C ARG A 136 -8.18 -5.59 20.58
N PHE A 137 -7.46 -5.84 19.48
CA PHE A 137 -7.49 -5.13 18.18
C PHE A 137 -8.68 -5.43 17.29
N VAL A 138 -9.31 -6.59 17.46
CA VAL A 138 -10.28 -7.12 16.48
C VAL A 138 -11.65 -7.34 17.12
N ARG A 139 -12.04 -6.49 18.07
CA ARG A 139 -13.41 -6.46 18.58
C ARG A 139 -14.29 -5.38 17.96
N LYS A 140 -13.73 -4.43 17.20
CA LYS A 140 -14.51 -3.45 16.42
C LYS A 140 -14.04 -3.44 14.96
N PRO A 141 -14.83 -3.97 14.02
CA PRO A 141 -14.48 -3.90 12.61
C PRO A 141 -14.70 -2.46 12.11
N SER A 142 -13.62 -1.71 11.92
CA SER A 142 -13.65 -0.45 11.17
C SER A 142 -13.41 -0.74 9.68
N LYS A 143 -14.13 -0.01 8.81
CA LYS A 143 -14.12 -0.18 7.35
C LYS A 143 -12.71 -0.02 6.78
N ILE A 144 -12.35 -0.91 5.85
CA ILE A 144 -11.07 -0.88 5.15
C ILE A 144 -11.22 -0.03 3.90
N LEU A 145 -10.43 1.04 3.81
CA LEU A 145 -10.30 1.86 2.63
C LEU A 145 -8.84 1.78 2.17
N TRP A 146 -8.64 1.24 0.98
CA TRP A 146 -7.39 1.38 0.26
C TRP A 146 -7.39 2.74 -0.44
N LYS A 147 -6.30 3.49 -0.35
CA LYS A 147 -6.15 4.75 -1.08
C LYS A 147 -5.75 4.50 -2.53
N THR A 148 -6.57 3.79 -3.29
CA THR A 148 -6.70 3.98 -4.74
C THR A 148 -8.10 3.53 -5.15
N ARG A 149 -8.77 4.36 -5.95
CA ARG A 149 -10.18 4.31 -6.38
C ARG A 149 -11.17 4.91 -5.37
N THR A 150 -11.28 6.23 -5.41
CA THR A 150 -12.59 6.89 -5.29
C THR A 150 -12.96 7.37 -6.68
N CYS A 151 -14.10 6.86 -7.17
CA CYS A 151 -14.85 7.42 -8.29
C CYS A 151 -15.21 8.89 -8.04
#